data_AF-A0A9P5YQX3-F1
#
_entry.id   AF-A0A9P5YQX3-F1
#
_cell.length_a   1.000
_cell.length_b   1.000
_cell.length_c   1.000
_cell.angle_alpha   90.00
_cell.angle_beta   90.00
_cell.angle_gamma   90.00
#
_symmetry.space_group_name_H-M   'P 1'
#
loop_
_entity.id
_entity.type
_entity.pdbx_description
1 polymer ?
#
loop_
_entity_poly.entity_id
_entity_poly.type
_entity_poly.pdbx_seq_one_letter_code
_entity_poly.pdbx_strand_id
1 'polypeptide(L)'
;MASRDSQVQFPSPSPCPISKVPYDVLRHIFTQCVSQHPVDRRREWWSSTKIPIVLSQVCFSWRLVTDTSPNLWCYLTHQITRCEEAFPVIDEPTWTILKSDAEFIL
;
A
#
# COMPACT_ATOMS: atom_id res chain seq x y z
N MET A 1 18.01 -57.86 -1.61
CA MET A 1 17.50 -56.86 -2.57
C MET A 1 17.19 -55.58 -1.80
N ALA A 2 18.14 -54.65 -1.74
CA ALA A 2 17.93 -53.34 -1.10
C ALA A 2 17.99 -52.27 -2.18
N SER A 3 16.85 -51.63 -2.43
CA SER A 3 16.68 -50.56 -3.40
C SER A 3 17.40 -49.31 -2.90
N ARG A 4 18.38 -48.81 -3.67
CA ARG A 4 19.06 -47.54 -3.39
C ARG A 4 18.11 -46.40 -3.76
N ASP A 5 17.46 -45.83 -2.75
CA ASP A 5 16.77 -44.55 -2.87
C ASP A 5 17.78 -43.48 -3.31
N SER A 6 17.64 -43.07 -4.56
CA SER A 6 18.41 -41.97 -5.14
C SER A 6 17.79 -40.67 -4.64
N GLN A 7 18.32 -40.12 -3.53
CA GLN A 7 17.94 -38.78 -3.11
C GLN A 7 18.40 -37.78 -4.18
N VAL A 8 17.42 -37.17 -4.85
CA VAL A 8 17.62 -36.03 -5.73
C VAL A 8 18.06 -34.86 -4.87
N GLN A 9 19.36 -34.59 -4.87
CA GLN A 9 19.96 -33.48 -4.16
C GLN A 9 19.66 -32.20 -4.96
N PHE A 10 18.64 -31.46 -4.55
CA PHE A 10 18.36 -30.16 -5.13
C PHE A 10 19.46 -29.18 -4.74
N PRO A 11 20.07 -28.44 -5.67
CA PRO A 11 21.06 -27.43 -5.34
C PRO A 11 20.40 -26.38 -4.43
N SER A 12 20.99 -26.15 -3.26
CA SER A 12 20.52 -25.09 -2.36
C SER A 12 20.53 -23.76 -3.12
N PRO A 13 19.43 -22.97 -3.08
CA PRO A 13 19.39 -21.71 -3.79
C PRO A 13 20.52 -20.82 -3.30
N SER A 14 21.45 -20.49 -4.19
CA SER A 14 22.55 -19.58 -3.89
C SER A 14 21.97 -18.24 -3.41
N PRO A 15 22.47 -17.68 -2.29
CA PRO A 15 21.90 -16.48 -1.71
C PRO A 15 21.99 -15.35 -2.73
N CYS A 16 20.87 -14.67 -2.94
CA CYS A 16 20.79 -13.53 -3.84
C CYS A 16 21.85 -12.48 -3.43
N PRO A 17 22.57 -11.83 -4.37
CA PRO A 17 23.66 -10.91 -4.03
C PRO A 17 23.27 -9.82 -3.03
N ILE A 18 22.02 -9.38 -3.08
CA ILE A 18 21.46 -8.36 -2.18
C ILE A 18 21.42 -8.79 -0.71
N SER A 19 21.38 -10.09 -0.41
CA SER A 19 21.41 -10.60 0.98
C SER A 19 22.76 -10.38 1.67
N LYS A 20 23.82 -10.07 0.91
CA LYS A 20 25.16 -9.76 1.45
C LYS A 20 25.33 -8.27 1.77
N VAL A 21 24.37 -7.43 1.39
CA VAL A 21 24.44 -5.98 1.63
C VAL A 21 24.15 -5.71 3.11
N PRO A 22 25.01 -4.96 3.83
CA PRO A 22 24.74 -4.57 5.21
C PRO A 22 23.45 -3.76 5.34
N TYR A 23 22.78 -3.91 6.49
CA TYR A 23 21.51 -3.22 6.78
C TYR A 23 21.59 -1.70 6.59
N ASP A 24 22.67 -1.06 7.02
CA ASP A 24 22.83 0.40 6.92
C ASP A 24 22.96 0.87 5.47
N VAL A 25 23.64 0.09 4.63
CA VAL A 25 23.79 0.38 3.19
C VAL A 25 22.44 0.21 2.50
N LEU A 26 21.70 -0.87 2.82
CA LEU A 26 20.37 -1.10 2.28
C LEU A 26 19.41 0.04 2.66
N ARG A 27 19.43 0.46 3.93
CA ARG A 27 18.66 1.60 4.45
C ARG A 27 18.99 2.89 3.72
N HIS A 28 20.28 3.15 3.49
CA HIS A 28 20.71 4.34 2.75
C HIS A 28 20.17 4.34 1.32
N ILE A 29 20.27 3.19 0.62
CA ILE A 29 19.70 3.02 -0.73
C ILE A 29 18.20 3.31 -0.71
N PHE A 30 17.45 2.72 0.23
CA PHE A 30 16.00 2.94 0.33
C PHE A 30 15.66 4.41 0.54
N THR A 31 16.44 5.11 1.38
CA THR A 31 16.23 6.53 1.66
C THR A 31 16.45 7.38 0.41
N GLN A 32 17.46 7.05 -0.41
CA GLN A 32 17.69 7.71 -1.69
C GLN A 32 16.55 7.44 -2.67
N CYS A 33 16.06 6.19 -2.78
CA CYS A 33 14.95 5.84 -3.65
C CYS A 33 13.64 6.55 -3.30
N VAL A 34 13.38 6.77 -2.00
CA VAL A 34 12.19 7.50 -1.53
C VAL A 34 12.34 9.02 -1.69
N SER A 35 13.53 9.57 -1.40
CA SER A 35 13.78 11.02 -1.39
C SER A 35 14.01 11.63 -2.77
N GLN A 36 14.54 10.86 -3.71
CA GLN A 36 14.90 11.36 -5.04
C GLN A 36 13.73 11.39 -6.02
N HIS A 37 12.53 10.94 -5.64
CA HIS A 37 11.38 11.01 -6.53
C HIS A 37 10.92 12.48 -6.60
N PRO A 38 11.31 13.24 -7.64
CA PRO A 38 10.84 14.60 -7.77
C PRO A 38 9.34 14.52 -8.07
N VAL A 39 8.62 15.61 -7.81
CA VAL A 39 7.23 15.82 -8.23
C VAL A 39 7.19 15.97 -9.76
N ASP A 40 7.77 15.02 -10.48
CA ASP A 40 7.71 14.92 -11.92
C ASP A 40 6.34 14.34 -12.22
N ARG A 41 5.39 15.21 -12.55
CA ARG A 41 3.96 14.92 -12.77
C ARG A 41 3.69 13.75 -13.74
N ARG A 42 4.69 13.30 -14.49
CA ARG A 42 4.61 12.16 -15.41
C ARG A 42 4.77 10.78 -14.74
N ARG A 43 5.28 10.70 -13.51
CA ARG A 43 5.43 9.44 -12.74
C ARG A 43 4.59 9.44 -11.46
N GLU A 44 3.38 9.98 -11.54
CA GLU A 44 2.40 10.06 -10.44
C GLU A 44 2.02 8.68 -9.86
N TRP A 45 2.32 7.60 -10.59
CA TRP A 45 2.02 6.23 -10.16
C TRP A 45 2.82 5.77 -8.93
N TRP A 46 4.00 6.36 -8.70
CA TRP A 46 4.85 6.05 -7.57
C TRP A 46 4.84 7.25 -6.64
N SER A 47 3.69 7.51 -6.01
CA SER A 47 3.69 8.43 -4.88
C SER A 47 4.72 7.94 -3.86
N SER A 48 5.51 8.86 -3.31
CA SER A 48 6.58 8.55 -2.34
C SER A 48 6.07 7.68 -1.18
N THR A 49 4.78 7.79 -0.89
CA THR A 49 3.98 7.00 0.06
C THR A 49 3.91 5.50 -0.26
N LYS A 50 3.92 5.09 -1.54
CA LYS A 50 3.79 3.67 -1.95
C LYS A 50 5.13 2.94 -1.97
N ILE A 51 6.24 3.66 -2.11
CA ILE A 51 7.58 3.06 -2.24
C ILE A 51 7.95 2.20 -1.02
N PRO A 52 7.80 2.68 0.24
CA PRO A 52 8.06 1.85 1.41
C PRO A 52 7.20 0.58 1.46
N ILE A 53 5.92 0.69 1.06
CA ILE A 53 5.00 -0.46 1.03
C ILE A 53 5.47 -1.52 0.02
N VAL A 54 5.97 -1.10 -1.14
CA VAL A 54 6.52 -2.03 -2.13
C VAL A 54 7.82 -2.68 -1.63
N LEU A 55 8.71 -1.89 -1.01
CA LEU A 55 9.97 -2.40 -0.46
C LEU A 55 9.75 -3.46 0.63
N SER A 56 8.72 -3.29 1.47
CA SER A 56 8.41 -4.24 2.56
C SER A 56 7.85 -5.59 2.10
N GLN A 57 7.47 -5.71 0.83
CA GLN A 57 6.92 -6.95 0.24
C GLN A 57 7.96 -7.82 -0.46
N VAL A 58 9.20 -7.37 -0.63
CA VAL A 58 10.24 -8.11 -1.39
C VAL A 58 10.74 -9.35 -0.63
N CYS A 59 11.21 -9.16 0.60
CA CYS A 59 11.67 -10.25 1.46
C CYS A 59 11.69 -9.80 2.93
N PHE A 60 11.94 -10.75 3.85
CA PHE A 60 11.99 -10.47 5.28
C PHE A 60 13.03 -9.39 5.65
N SER A 61 14.23 -9.44 5.05
CA SER A 61 15.29 -8.46 5.33
C SER A 61 14.89 -7.05 4.89
N TRP A 62 14.29 -6.90 3.72
CA TRP A 62 13.82 -5.60 3.22
C TRP A 62 12.66 -5.06 4.05
N ARG A 63 11.75 -5.93 4.48
CA ARG A 63 10.69 -5.57 5.43
C ARG A 63 11.27 -5.04 6.73
N LEU A 64 12.22 -5.77 7.33
CA LEU A 64 12.85 -5.35 8.58
C LEU A 64 13.54 -3.98 8.44
N VAL A 65 14.24 -3.73 7.32
CA VAL A 65 14.86 -2.42 7.04
C VAL A 65 13.81 -1.33 6.92
N THR A 66 12.71 -1.62 6.22
CA THR A 66 11.64 -0.65 5.98
C THR A 66 10.91 -0.29 7.27
N ASP A 67 10.63 -1.27 8.13
CA ASP A 67 9.93 -1.08 9.40
C ASP A 67 10.81 -0.37 10.44
N THR A 68 12.12 -0.66 10.46
CA THR A 68 13.07 -0.05 11.40
C THR A 68 13.59 1.33 10.96
N SER A 69 13.18 1.80 9.78
CA SER A 69 13.62 3.06 9.18
C SER A 69 12.46 4.05 9.05
N PRO A 70 12.04 4.71 10.15
CA PRO A 70 10.88 5.62 10.15
C PRO A 70 11.03 6.78 9.15
N ASN A 71 12.27 7.17 8.83
CA ASN A 71 12.56 8.21 7.84
C ASN A 71 12.02 7.88 6.43
N LEU A 72 11.78 6.61 6.11
CA LEU A 72 11.17 6.19 4.85
C LEU A 72 9.67 6.53 4.79
N TRP A 73 9.03 6.74 5.94
CA TRP A 73 7.59 6.98 6.09
C TRP A 73 7.25 8.44 6.40
N CYS A 74 8.24 9.35 6.49
CA CYS A 74 8.03 10.73 6.94
C CYS A 74 7.11 11.56 6.03
N TYR A 75 6.87 11.12 4.79
CA TYR A 75 5.99 11.80 3.84
C TYR A 75 4.88 10.85 3.39
N LEU A 76 3.72 10.93 4.05
CA LEU A 76 2.50 10.23 3.64
C LEU A 76 1.57 11.19 2.93
N THR A 77 1.40 11.02 1.62
CA THR A 77 0.40 11.71 0.81
C THR A 77 -0.80 10.77 0.60
N HIS A 78 -1.91 11.02 1.30
CA HIS A 78 -3.18 10.34 1.01
C HIS A 78 -3.91 11.09 -0.10
N GLN A 79 -4.23 10.41 -1.20
CA GLN A 79 -5.14 10.92 -2.21
C GLN A 79 -6.57 10.64 -1.73
N ILE A 80 -7.27 11.69 -1.30
CA ILE A 80 -8.70 11.60 -1.00
C ILE A 80 -9.43 11.73 -2.34
N THR A 81 -9.74 10.60 -2.96
CA THR A 81 -10.67 10.58 -4.09
C THR A 81 -12.06 10.81 -3.53
N ARG A 82 -12.64 11.98 -3.74
CA ARG A 82 -14.07 12.16 -3.52
C ARG A 82 -14.78 11.33 -4.57
N CYS A 83 -15.47 10.27 -4.15
CA CYS A 83 -16.56 9.73 -4.96
C CYS A 83 -17.61 10.83 -4.99
N GLU A 84 -17.76 11.49 -6.14
CA GLU A 84 -18.95 12.25 -6.43
C GLU A 84 -20.05 11.21 -6.65
N GLU A 85 -20.60 10.68 -5.56
CA GLU A 85 -21.89 10.03 -5.63
C GLU A 85 -22.83 11.09 -6.20
N ALA A 86 -23.32 10.85 -7.41
CA ALA A 86 -24.37 11.66 -8.00
C ALA A 86 -25.59 11.53 -7.07
N PHE A 87 -25.69 12.42 -6.09
CA PHE A 87 -26.93 12.60 -5.36
C PHE A 87 -27.97 12.95 -6.42
N PRO A 88 -29.02 12.13 -6.62
CA PRO A 88 -30.11 12.57 -7.46
C PRO A 88 -30.61 13.88 -6.84
N VAL A 89 -30.60 14.95 -7.65
CA VAL A 89 -31.22 16.22 -7.29
C VAL A 89 -32.65 15.87 -6.89
N ILE A 90 -32.95 15.93 -5.59
CA ILE A 90 -34.32 15.80 -5.10
C ILE A 90 -34.99 17.13 -5.41
N ASP A 91 -35.37 17.32 -6.66
CA ASP A 91 -36.36 18.32 -7.07
C ASP A 91 -37.74 17.78 -6.66
N GLU A 92 -38.05 17.78 -5.36
CA GLU A 92 -39.43 17.84 -4.85
C GLU A 92 -39.43 17.88 -3.31
N PRO A 93 -40.12 18.85 -2.69
CA PRO A 93 -40.20 18.94 -1.26
C PRO A 93 -41.22 17.92 -0.72
N THR A 94 -40.72 16.82 -0.16
CA THR A 94 -41.50 15.69 0.43
C THR A 94 -42.35 16.05 1.66
N TRP A 95 -42.56 17.32 2.00
CA TRP A 95 -43.39 17.71 3.14
C TRP A 95 -44.89 17.51 2.92
N THR A 96 -45.34 17.16 1.71
CA THR A 96 -46.77 16.97 1.40
C THR A 96 -47.35 15.64 1.87
N ILE A 97 -46.56 14.67 2.33
CA ILE A 97 -47.09 13.35 2.77
C ILE A 97 -47.41 13.29 4.28
N LEU A 98 -47.03 14.29 5.09
CA LEU A 98 -47.33 14.32 6.54
C LEU A 98 -48.45 15.30 6.92
N LYS A 99 -49.42 15.55 6.05
CA LYS A 99 -50.61 16.38 6.38
C LYS A 99 -51.95 15.64 6.36
N SER A 100 -51.99 14.33 6.14
CA SER A 100 -53.25 13.59 5.97
C SER A 100 -53.75 12.79 7.19
N ASP A 101 -53.01 12.69 8.29
CA ASP A 101 -53.40 11.80 9.42
C ASP A 101 -53.62 12.54 10.76
N ALA A 102 -54.10 13.78 10.71
CA ALA A 102 -54.42 14.55 11.92
C ALA A 102 -55.86 15.11 11.95
N GLU A 103 -56.81 14.43 11.31
CA GLU A 103 -58.23 14.60 11.62
C GLU A 103 -58.85 13.27 12.02
N PHE A 104 -58.62 12.86 13.27
CA PHE A 104 -59.57 12.08 14.06
C PHE A 104 -59.11 12.12 15.51
N ILE A 105 -59.71 13.03 16.29
CA ILE A 105 -60.09 12.92 17.71
C ILE A 105 -60.50 14.35 18.12
N LEU A 106 -61.81 14.62 18.06
CA LEU A 106 -62.63 15.20 19.14
C LEU A 106 -64.10 15.03 18.76
#